data_AF-A0A4Q4D1I9-F1
#
_entry.id   AF-A0A4Q4D1I9-F1
#
_cell.length_a   1.000
_cell.length_b   1.000
_cell.length_c   1.000
_cell.angle_alpha   90.00
_cell.angle_beta   90.00
_cell.angle_gamma   90.00
#
_symmetry.space_group_name_H-M   'P 1'
#
loop_
_entity.id
_entity.type
_entity.pdbx_description
1 polymer ?
#
loop_
_entity_poly.entity_id
_entity_poly.type
_entity_poly.pdbx_seq_one_letter_code
_entity_poly.pdbx_strand_id
1 'polypeptide(L)' 'MTSTAPVELDQPDADTVVRTENPWVTIVWNDPVNLMSYVTYVFKSYFGYTDEKATELMMAVHHE' A
#
# COMPACT_ATOMS: atom_id res chain seq x y z
N MET A 1 57.46 21.64 -21.30
CA MET A 1 56.40 20.78 -21.86
C MET A 1 55.44 20.48 -20.74
N THR A 2 54.24 21.07 -20.75
CA THR A 2 53.22 20.88 -19.71
C THR A 2 52.31 19.75 -20.17
N SER A 3 52.32 18.63 -19.45
CA SER A 3 51.42 17.50 -19.70
C SER A 3 50.08 17.79 -19.02
N THR A 4 49.04 18.00 -19.81
CA THR A 4 47.66 18.01 -19.32
C THR A 4 47.18 16.57 -19.19
N ALA A 5 47.12 16.06 -17.96
CA ALA A 5 46.44 14.80 -17.69
C ALA A 5 44.91 15.02 -17.75
N PRO A 6 44.12 14.03 -18.19
CA PRO A 6 42.67 14.17 -18.22
C PRO A 6 42.14 14.19 -16.78
N VAL A 7 41.21 15.10 -16.51
CA VAL A 7 40.44 15.09 -15.26
C VAL A 7 39.44 13.95 -15.35
N GLU A 8 39.54 12.99 -14.43
CA GLU A 8 38.55 11.94 -14.26
C GLU A 8 37.26 12.58 -13.75
N LEU A 9 36.23 12.60 -14.60
CA LEU A 9 34.89 13.03 -14.20
C LEU A 9 34.26 11.87 -13.43
N ASP A 10 33.92 12.11 -12.17
CA ASP A 10 33.05 11.20 -11.40
C ASP A 10 31.80 10.94 -12.24
N GLN A 11 31.67 9.71 -12.74
CA GLN A 11 30.45 9.30 -13.43
C GLN A 11 29.35 9.28 -12.38
N PRO A 12 28.21 9.96 -12.60
CA PRO A 12 27.11 9.87 -11.67
C PRO A 12 26.70 8.39 -11.55
N ASP A 13 26.69 7.88 -10.32
CA ASP A 13 26.26 6.52 -9.99
C ASP A 13 24.88 6.29 -10.59
N ALA A 14 24.83 5.58 -11.72
CA ALA A 14 23.61 5.30 -12.47
C ALA A 14 22.72 4.27 -11.76
N ASP A 15 23.16 3.75 -10.61
CA ASP A 15 22.42 2.81 -9.76
C ASP A 15 21.51 3.51 -8.75
N THR A 16 20.86 4.60 -9.16
CA THR A 16 19.67 5.09 -8.44
C THR A 16 18.52 4.13 -8.72
N VAL A 17 18.55 2.94 -8.13
CA VAL A 17 17.45 1.99 -8.15
C VAL A 17 16.28 2.67 -7.46
N VAL A 18 15.31 3.15 -8.25
CA VAL A 18 14.03 3.64 -7.76
C VAL A 18 13.34 2.45 -7.10
N ARG A 19 13.51 2.33 -5.78
CA ARG A 19 12.89 1.28 -4.99
C ARG A 19 11.40 1.61 -4.90
N THR A 20 10.58 0.88 -5.64
CA THR A 20 9.13 0.96 -5.48
C THR A 20 8.82 0.58 -4.03
N GLU A 21 8.20 1.48 -3.27
CA GLU A 21 7.72 1.21 -1.91
C GLU A 21 6.90 -0.09 -1.92
N ASN A 22 7.23 -1.03 -1.04
CA ASN A 22 6.47 -2.27 -0.93
C ASN A 22 5.01 -1.92 -0.60
N PRO A 23 4.02 -2.43 -1.36
CA PRO A 23 2.63 -2.12 -1.07
C PRO A 23 2.22 -2.70 0.28
N TRP A 24 1.63 -1.86 1.12
CA TRP A 24 1.06 -2.27 2.40
C TRP A 24 -0.22 -3.07 2.20
N VAL A 25 -0.44 -4.08 3.04
CA VAL A 25 -1.68 -4.86 3.05
C VAL A 25 -2.55 -4.40 4.21
N THR A 26 -3.82 -4.10 3.94
CA THR A 26 -4.81 -3.75 4.97
C THR A 26 -5.46 -5.02 5.49
N ILE A 27 -5.47 -5.21 6.82
CA ILE A 27 -6.08 -6.37 7.48
C ILE A 27 -7.25 -5.89 8.34
N VAL A 28 -8.38 -6.57 8.24
CA VAL A 28 -9.57 -6.32 9.06
C VAL A 28 -9.82 -7.55 9.93
N TRP A 29 -9.88 -7.36 11.25
CA TRP A 29 -10.07 -8.42 12.23
C TRP A 29 -11.49 -8.39 12.81
N ASN A 30 -12.02 -9.55 13.15
CA ASN A 30 -13.31 -9.68 13.85
C ASN A 30 -13.20 -9.22 15.32
N ASP A 31 -14.24 -8.57 15.83
CA ASP A 31 -14.33 -8.16 17.24
C ASP A 31 -15.79 -8.18 17.75
N PRO A 32 -16.04 -8.30 19.06
CA PRO A 32 -17.39 -8.41 19.61
C PRO A 32 -18.10 -7.07 19.84
N VAL A 33 -17.45 -5.94 19.56
CA VAL A 33 -17.95 -4.60 19.89
C VAL A 33 -18.55 -3.93 18.67
N ASN A 34 -17.87 -4.01 17.52
CA ASN A 34 -18.32 -3.37 16.30
C ASN A 34 -19.51 -4.11 15.68
N LEU A 35 -20.53 -3.34 15.32
CA LEU A 35 -21.70 -3.87 14.63
C LEU A 35 -21.35 -4.20 13.18
N MET A 36 -21.94 -5.27 12.65
CA MET A 36 -21.87 -5.62 11.21
C MET A 36 -22.18 -4.43 10.31
N SER A 37 -23.21 -3.65 10.65
CA SER A 37 -23.60 -2.44 9.90
C SER A 37 -22.52 -1.36 9.87
N TYR A 38 -21.76 -1.22 10.96
CA TYR A 38 -20.65 -0.29 11.03
C TYR A 38 -19.48 -0.74 10.16
N VAL A 39 -19.15 -2.04 10.20
CA VAL A 39 -18.10 -2.62 9.34
C VAL A 39 -18.46 -2.47 7.86
N THR A 40 -19.71 -2.76 7.48
CA THR A 40 -20.21 -2.54 6.11
C THR A 40 -20.11 -1.06 5.71
N TYR A 41 -20.44 -0.13 6.61
CA TYR A 41 -20.28 1.31 6.37
C TYR A 41 -18.81 1.69 6.12
N VAL A 42 -17.87 1.15 6.90
CA VAL A 42 -16.43 1.40 6.71
C VAL A 42 -15.96 0.94 5.32
N PHE A 43 -16.37 -0.25 4.88
CA PHE A 43 -16.06 -0.75 3.53
C PHE A 43 -16.61 0.15 2.41
N LYS A 44 -17.81 0.69 2.59
CA LYS A 44 -18.41 1.63 1.62
C LYS A 44 -17.71 2.99 1.64
N SER A 45 -17.39 3.53 2.82
CA SER A 45 -16.89 4.91 2.96
C SER A 45 -15.39 5.06 2.72
N TYR A 46 -14.57 4.11 3.18
CA TYR A 46 -13.11 4.22 3.09
C TYR A 46 -12.53 3.50 1.88
N PHE A 47 -13.20 2.43 1.42
CA PHE A 47 -12.74 1.62 0.29
C PHE A 47 -13.60 1.79 -0.97
N GLY A 48 -14.74 2.49 -0.87
CA GLY A 48 -15.61 2.77 -2.02
C GLY A 48 -16.32 1.54 -2.57
N TYR A 49 -16.44 0.46 -1.80
CA TYR A 49 -17.11 -0.75 -2.26
C TYR A 49 -18.62 -0.56 -2.40
N THR A 50 -19.21 -1.32 -3.32
CA THR A 50 -20.68 -1.40 -3.44
C THR A 50 -21.28 -2.04 -2.20
N ASP A 51 -22.59 -1.88 -2.02
CA ASP A 51 -23.29 -2.45 -0.87
C ASP A 51 -23.16 -3.98 -0.81
N GLU A 52 -23.24 -4.63 -1.98
CA GLU A 52 -23.11 -6.08 -2.11
C GLU A 52 -21.70 -6.53 -1.70
N LYS A 53 -20.65 -5.87 -2.22
CA LYS A 53 -19.26 -6.25 -1.92
C LYS A 53 -18.88 -5.95 -0.48
N ALA A 54 -19.36 -4.83 0.07
CA ALA A 54 -19.14 -4.48 1.47
C ALA A 54 -19.80 -5.48 2.42
N THR A 55 -21.01 -5.94 2.09
CA THR A 55 -21.72 -6.96 2.87
C THR A 55 -21.01 -8.31 2.81
N GLU A 56 -20.55 -8.73 1.63
CA GLU A 56 -19.77 -9.96 1.46
C GLU A 56 -18.49 -9.95 2.32
N LEU A 57 -17.71 -8.87 2.25
CA LEU A 57 -16.47 -8.73 3.01
C LEU A 57 -16.71 -8.67 4.52
N MET A 58 -17.77 -7.99 4.96
CA MET A 58 -18.16 -7.96 6.37
C MET A 58 -18.49 -9.36 6.88
N MET A 59 -19.23 -10.16 6.11
CA MET A 59 -19.54 -11.54 6.49
C MET A 59 -18.30 -12.42 6.57
N ALA A 60 -17.31 -12.19 5.70
CA ALA A 60 -16.01 -12.87 5.78
C ALA A 60 -15.28 -12.51 7.08
N VAL A 61 -15.23 -11.22 7.44
CA VAL A 61 -14.65 -10.77 8.71
C VAL A 61 -15.34 -11.42 9.91
N HIS A 62 -16.65 -11.61 9.89
CA HIS A 62 -17.37 -12.14 11.04
C HIS A 62 -17.21 -13.66 11.25
N HIS A 63 -17.01 -14.43 10.18
CA HIS A 63 -17.03 -15.89 10.21
C HIS A 63 -15.65 -16.56 10.19
N GLU A 64 -14.58 -15.81 9.91
CA GLU A 64 -13.17 -16.26 9.98
C GLU A 64 -12.49 -15.82 11.29
#